data_AF-A0A850A0E6-F1
#
_entry.id   AF-A0A850A0E6-F1
#
_cell.length_a   1.000
_cell.length_b   1.000
_cell.length_c   1.000
_cell.angle_alpha   90.00
_cell.angle_beta   90.00
_cell.angle_gamma   90.00
#
_symmetry.space_group_name_H-M   'P 1'
#
loop_
_entity.id
_entity.type
_entity.pdbx_description
1 polymer ?
#
loop_
_entity_poly.entity_id
_entity_poly.type
_entity_poly.pdbx_seq_one_letter_code
_entity_poly.pdbx_strand_id
1 'polypeptide(L)'
;QTAKELGAMDELGLGASFFDNLTMRAIFGNVIGQTSGILYHYTAPSNPINDYLVQRAKEIAGVPPDLFDADGMNAALLALAAIKATGGDTSAAALIGAMEGLTFAGPKGDVLIRAEDHVAIQDMYIVKLTNLDDPEFKFYELVATTRPEPPCLLPEASQDRCGDLPVGSLSGQ
;
A
#
# COMPACT_ATOMS: atom_id res chain seq x y z
N GLN A 1 1.95 -28.04 -2.75
CA GLN A 1 2.58 -29.06 -3.62
C GLN A 1 2.29 -28.77 -5.09
N THR A 2 1.03 -28.65 -5.48
CA THR A 2 0.60 -28.41 -6.87
C THR A 2 1.17 -27.14 -7.53
N ALA A 3 1.27 -26.02 -6.82
CA ALA A 3 1.85 -24.78 -7.39
C ALA A 3 3.36 -24.88 -7.69
N LYS A 4 4.11 -25.68 -6.91
CA LYS A 4 5.55 -25.89 -7.11
C LYS A 4 5.83 -26.84 -8.28
N GLU A 5 4.94 -27.79 -8.53
CA GLU A 5 5.04 -28.75 -9.64
C GLU A 5 4.67 -28.14 -10.99
N LEU A 6 3.90 -27.05 -10.99
CA LEU A 6 3.43 -26.36 -12.21
C LEU A 6 4.34 -25.22 -12.68
N GLY A 7 5.50 -24.98 -12.06
CA GLY A 7 6.39 -23.86 -12.41
C GLY A 7 5.84 -22.46 -12.07
N ALA A 8 4.63 -22.37 -11.53
CA ALA A 8 3.98 -21.13 -11.15
C ALA A 8 4.76 -20.32 -10.11
N MET A 9 5.61 -20.98 -9.30
CA MET A 9 6.47 -20.31 -8.32
C MET A 9 7.65 -19.56 -8.95
N ASP A 10 8.11 -19.98 -10.13
CA ASP A 10 9.19 -19.30 -10.86
C ASP A 10 8.66 -18.01 -11.54
N GLU A 11 7.39 -18.00 -11.94
CA GLU A 11 6.69 -16.82 -12.48
C GLU A 11 6.17 -15.87 -11.38
N LEU A 12 5.76 -16.38 -10.22
CA LEU A 12 5.35 -15.58 -9.05
C LEU A 12 6.42 -14.58 -8.63
N GLY A 13 7.69 -14.99 -8.74
CA GLY A 13 8.85 -14.16 -8.45
C GLY A 13 9.01 -12.91 -9.32
N LEU A 14 8.44 -12.92 -10.52
CA LEU A 14 8.55 -11.84 -11.50
C LEU A 14 7.28 -10.99 -11.60
N GLY A 15 6.14 -11.48 -11.11
CA GLY A 15 4.83 -10.82 -11.28
C GLY A 15 4.05 -10.49 -10.01
N ALA A 16 4.35 -11.11 -8.86
CA ALA A 16 3.60 -10.87 -7.62
C ALA A 16 4.39 -9.98 -6.66
N SER A 17 3.73 -8.93 -6.16
CA SER A 17 4.21 -8.15 -5.03
C SER A 17 4.33 -9.04 -3.79
N PHE A 18 5.32 -8.77 -2.94
CA PHE A 18 5.34 -9.31 -1.59
C PHE A 18 4.20 -8.69 -0.77
N PHE A 19 3.69 -9.47 0.19
CA PHE A 19 2.53 -9.10 0.99
C PHE A 19 2.73 -9.51 2.46
N ASP A 20 1.65 -9.93 3.13
CA ASP A 20 1.55 -10.03 4.57
C ASP A 20 2.66 -10.90 5.21
N ASN A 21 3.19 -10.41 6.32
CA ASN A 21 4.32 -10.96 7.05
C ASN A 21 4.13 -12.44 7.43
N LEU A 22 2.89 -12.87 7.69
CA LEU A 22 2.57 -14.21 8.19
C LEU A 22 2.61 -15.26 7.08
N THR A 23 2.13 -14.94 5.88
CA THR A 23 2.04 -15.88 4.77
C THR A 23 3.32 -15.92 3.92
N MET A 24 4.18 -14.90 4.03
CA MET A 24 5.45 -14.83 3.29
C MET A 24 6.26 -16.12 3.35
N ARG A 25 6.41 -16.72 4.54
CA ARG A 25 7.16 -17.98 4.70
C ARG A 25 6.54 -19.14 3.94
N ALA A 26 5.21 -19.25 3.93
CA ALA A 26 4.50 -20.36 3.30
C ALA A 26 4.52 -20.28 1.77
N ILE A 27 4.57 -19.07 1.22
CA ILE A 27 4.37 -18.80 -0.20
C ILE A 27 5.71 -18.56 -0.92
N PHE A 28 6.63 -17.81 -0.29
CA PHE A 28 7.85 -17.32 -0.94
C PHE A 28 9.14 -17.98 -0.44
N GLY A 29 9.05 -19.11 0.27
CA GLY A 29 10.21 -19.84 0.80
C GLY A 29 11.29 -20.19 -0.23
N ASN A 30 10.92 -20.38 -1.51
CA ASN A 30 11.87 -20.72 -2.59
C ASN A 30 12.42 -19.51 -3.36
N VAL A 31 12.03 -18.27 -3.02
CA VAL A 31 12.38 -17.07 -3.80
C VAL A 31 13.22 -16.05 -3.01
N ILE A 32 13.87 -16.49 -1.92
CA ILE A 32 14.87 -15.67 -1.23
C ILE A 32 15.94 -15.22 -2.23
N GLY A 33 16.28 -13.93 -2.19
CA GLY A 33 17.20 -13.26 -3.12
C GLY A 33 16.51 -12.48 -4.23
N GLN A 34 15.21 -12.69 -4.46
CA GLN A 34 14.46 -11.96 -5.49
C GLN A 34 14.01 -10.57 -5.03
N THR A 35 13.77 -9.69 -6.01
CA THR A 35 13.31 -8.32 -5.82
C THR A 35 11.90 -8.17 -6.36
N SER A 36 10.99 -7.62 -5.56
CA SER A 36 9.60 -7.35 -5.96
C SER A 36 9.08 -6.10 -5.27
N GLY A 37 7.89 -5.64 -5.67
CA GLY A 37 7.17 -4.56 -5.01
C GLY A 37 6.53 -5.01 -3.70
N ILE A 38 6.33 -4.08 -2.77
CA ILE A 38 5.53 -4.26 -1.56
C ILE A 38 4.82 -2.94 -1.23
N LEU A 39 3.56 -3.05 -0.79
CA LEU A 39 2.75 -1.89 -0.42
C LEU A 39 3.34 -1.19 0.81
N TYR A 40 3.71 -1.96 1.82
CA TYR A 40 4.25 -1.46 3.08
C TYR A 40 5.04 -2.56 3.76
N HIS A 41 6.19 -2.16 4.31
CA HIS A 41 6.86 -2.90 5.37
C HIS A 41 7.37 -1.89 6.37
N TYR A 42 7.22 -2.17 7.66
CA TYR A 42 7.44 -1.18 8.72
C TYR A 42 8.86 -0.62 8.80
N THR A 43 9.85 -1.27 8.19
CA THR A 43 11.24 -0.82 8.12
C THR A 43 11.54 0.08 6.93
N ALA A 44 10.62 0.21 5.95
CA ALA A 44 10.87 0.97 4.73
C ALA A 44 10.62 2.49 4.92
N PRO A 45 9.49 2.95 5.50
CA PRO A 45 9.31 4.36 5.81
C PRO A 45 10.17 4.81 7.00
N SER A 46 10.64 6.06 6.96
CA SER A 46 11.32 6.71 8.08
C SER A 46 10.62 8.02 8.40
N ASN A 47 9.61 7.97 9.27
CA ASN A 47 8.87 9.14 9.73
C ASN A 47 8.16 8.86 11.08
N PRO A 48 7.78 9.91 11.83
CA PRO A 48 7.17 9.74 13.16
C PRO A 48 5.83 9.01 13.18
N ILE A 49 5.05 9.04 12.09
CA ILE A 49 3.76 8.35 12.01
C ILE A 49 3.98 6.84 11.91
N ASN A 50 4.97 6.42 11.11
CA ASN A 50 5.42 5.04 11.05
C ASN A 50 5.97 4.58 12.41
N ASP A 51 6.83 5.38 13.05
CA ASP A 51 7.39 5.05 14.36
C ASP A 51 6.28 4.83 15.40
N TYR A 52 5.27 5.70 15.40
CA TYR A 52 4.08 5.55 16.25
C TYR A 52 3.32 4.26 15.95
N LEU A 53 3.08 3.95 14.67
CA LEU A 53 2.40 2.71 14.26
C LEU A 53 3.17 1.47 14.73
N VAL A 54 4.49 1.46 14.54
CA VAL A 54 5.36 0.34 14.95
C VAL A 54 5.32 0.12 16.45
N GLN A 55 5.48 1.19 17.22
CA GLN A 55 5.40 1.13 18.67
C GLN A 55 4.04 0.58 19.11
N ARG A 56 2.95 1.13 18.56
CA ARG A 56 1.62 0.80 19.03
C ARG A 56 1.19 -0.62 18.68
N ALA A 57 1.53 -1.10 17.48
CA ALA A 57 1.28 -2.48 17.07
C ALA A 57 2.04 -3.47 17.97
N LYS A 58 3.32 -3.20 18.26
CA LYS A 58 4.11 -4.03 19.18
C LYS A 58 3.54 -4.05 20.60
N GLU A 59 3.05 -2.92 21.10
CA GLU A 59 2.41 -2.84 22.42
C GLU A 59 1.10 -3.64 22.51
N ILE A 60 0.25 -3.58 21.47
CA ILE A 60 -1.08 -4.19 21.49
C ILE A 60 -1.01 -5.68 21.15
N ALA A 61 -0.26 -6.04 20.10
CA ALA A 61 -0.30 -7.36 19.48
C ALA A 61 1.02 -8.15 19.68
N GLY A 62 2.07 -7.53 20.20
CA GLY A 62 3.36 -8.18 20.41
C GLY A 62 4.20 -8.37 19.13
N VAL A 63 3.73 -7.87 17.99
CA VAL A 63 4.37 -7.99 16.68
C VAL A 63 4.42 -6.62 15.97
N PRO A 64 5.37 -6.37 15.06
CA PRO A 64 5.36 -5.17 14.24
C PRO A 64 4.13 -5.14 13.31
N PRO A 65 3.74 -3.94 12.84
CA PRO A 65 2.59 -3.76 11.96
C PRO A 65 2.85 -4.36 10.58
N ASP A 66 1.77 -4.83 9.96
CA ASP A 66 1.74 -5.29 8.58
C ASP A 66 1.11 -4.23 7.67
N LEU A 67 1.04 -4.51 6.36
CA LEU A 67 0.49 -3.62 5.35
C LEU A 67 -0.95 -3.18 5.64
N PHE A 68 -1.77 -4.07 6.20
CA PHE A 68 -3.15 -3.77 6.56
C PHE A 68 -3.25 -2.79 7.75
N ASP A 69 -2.27 -2.78 8.65
CA ASP A 69 -2.25 -1.82 9.75
C ASP A 69 -1.93 -0.40 9.24
N ALA A 70 -1.02 -0.29 8.27
CA ALA A 70 -0.72 0.97 7.60
C ALA A 70 -1.92 1.51 6.81
N ASP A 71 -2.63 0.64 6.09
CA ASP A 71 -3.86 1.00 5.38
C ASP A 71 -4.97 1.44 6.34
N GLY A 72 -5.15 0.72 7.45
CA GLY A 72 -6.11 1.08 8.49
C GLY A 72 -5.80 2.45 9.12
N MET A 73 -4.53 2.74 9.39
CA MET A 73 -4.09 4.05 9.87
C MET A 73 -4.36 5.14 8.84
N ASN A 74 -4.04 4.92 7.56
CA ASN A 74 -4.33 5.87 6.48
C ASN A 74 -5.83 6.17 6.36
N ALA A 75 -6.69 5.15 6.41
CA ALA A 75 -8.13 5.32 6.36
C ALA A 75 -8.65 6.17 7.53
N ALA A 76 -8.14 5.94 8.74
CA ALA A 76 -8.50 6.73 9.92
C ALA A 76 -8.03 8.19 9.82
N LEU A 77 -6.81 8.42 9.32
CA LEU A 77 -6.25 9.75 9.12
C LEU A 77 -7.02 10.54 8.06
N LEU A 78 -7.36 9.90 6.93
CA LEU A 78 -8.20 10.48 5.89
C LEU A 78 -9.57 10.90 6.44
N ALA A 79 -10.27 9.99 7.13
CA ALA A 79 -11.57 10.27 7.71
C ALA A 79 -11.51 11.44 8.70
N LEU A 80 -10.51 11.46 9.58
CA LEU A 80 -10.32 12.55 10.54
C LEU A 80 -10.02 13.89 9.85
N ALA A 81 -9.19 13.89 8.81
CA ALA A 81 -8.87 15.08 8.05
C ALA A 81 -10.11 15.65 7.34
N ALA A 82 -10.90 14.79 6.69
CA ALA A 82 -12.14 15.18 6.02
C ALA A 82 -13.18 15.72 7.02
N ILE A 83 -13.43 15.03 8.13
CA ILE A 83 -14.36 15.48 9.17
C ILE A 83 -13.96 16.84 9.74
N LYS A 84 -12.65 17.09 9.92
CA LYS A 84 -12.15 18.41 10.34
C LYS A 84 -12.41 19.47 9.27
N ALA A 85 -12.15 19.15 8.00
CA ALA A 85 -12.35 20.07 6.88
C ALA A 85 -13.83 20.45 6.67
N THR A 86 -14.75 19.52 6.94
CA THR A 86 -16.21 19.76 6.84
C THR A 86 -16.80 20.39 8.10
N GLY A 87 -16.00 20.70 9.12
CA GLY A 87 -16.49 21.23 10.40
C GLY A 87 -17.39 20.23 11.17
N GLY A 88 -17.21 18.93 10.93
CA GLY A 88 -17.98 17.87 11.57
C GLY A 88 -19.17 17.33 10.77
N ASP A 89 -19.43 17.87 9.57
CA ASP A 89 -20.45 17.29 8.68
C ASP A 89 -19.96 15.97 8.09
N THR A 90 -20.65 14.88 8.41
CA THR A 90 -20.34 13.51 7.98
C THR A 90 -21.24 13.02 6.84
N SER A 91 -22.02 13.90 6.22
CA SER A 91 -22.81 13.55 5.03
C SER A 91 -21.90 13.14 3.87
N ALA A 92 -22.35 12.19 3.06
CA ALA A 92 -21.56 11.67 1.95
C ALA A 92 -21.12 12.78 0.98
N ALA A 93 -22.01 13.73 0.66
CA ALA A 93 -21.70 14.85 -0.21
C ALA A 93 -20.60 15.76 0.36
N ALA A 94 -20.66 16.07 1.67
CA ALA A 94 -19.64 16.88 2.33
C ALA A 94 -18.29 16.16 2.38
N LEU A 95 -18.29 14.87 2.73
CA LEU A 95 -17.07 14.07 2.83
C LEU A 95 -16.42 13.83 1.47
N ILE A 96 -17.20 13.51 0.42
CA ILE A 96 -16.66 13.38 -0.95
C ILE A 96 -15.99 14.68 -1.37
N GLY A 97 -16.69 15.82 -1.23
CA GLY A 97 -16.13 17.13 -1.60
C GLY A 97 -14.90 17.53 -0.80
N ALA A 98 -14.78 17.08 0.46
CA ALA A 98 -13.62 17.34 1.30
C ALA A 98 -12.44 16.38 1.03
N MET A 99 -12.70 15.17 0.55
CA MET A 99 -11.68 14.16 0.29
C MET A 99 -11.09 14.26 -1.11
N GLU A 100 -11.84 14.69 -2.12
CA GLU A 100 -11.32 14.87 -3.48
C GLU A 100 -10.20 15.92 -3.52
N GLY A 101 -8.99 15.50 -3.89
CA GLY A 101 -7.79 16.36 -3.91
C GLY A 101 -7.13 16.55 -2.53
N LEU A 102 -7.64 15.90 -1.49
CA LEU A 102 -7.08 16.01 -0.14
C LEU A 102 -5.72 15.31 -0.06
N THR A 103 -4.74 16.01 0.50
CA THR A 103 -3.45 15.44 0.88
C THR A 103 -3.33 15.39 2.41
N PHE A 104 -2.86 14.27 2.95
CA PHE A 104 -2.61 14.09 4.37
C PHE A 104 -1.34 13.26 4.62
N ALA A 105 -0.69 13.47 5.76
CA ALA A 105 0.49 12.70 6.16
C ALA A 105 0.06 11.36 6.79
N GLY A 106 0.62 10.26 6.29
CA GLY A 106 0.41 8.89 6.78
C GLY A 106 1.73 8.16 7.14
N PRO A 107 1.67 6.87 7.51
CA PRO A 107 2.87 6.09 7.88
C PRO A 107 3.85 5.92 6.72
N LYS A 108 3.41 6.15 5.48
CA LYS A 108 4.25 6.08 4.27
C LYS A 108 4.67 7.45 3.75
N GLY A 109 4.45 8.53 4.51
CA GLY A 109 4.56 9.91 4.04
C GLY A 109 3.23 10.44 3.53
N ASP A 110 3.27 11.44 2.65
CA ASP A 110 2.06 12.09 2.15
C ASP A 110 1.25 11.17 1.22
N VAL A 111 -0.05 11.15 1.46
CA VAL A 111 -1.05 10.45 0.66
C VAL A 111 -1.98 11.48 0.04
N LEU A 112 -2.15 11.44 -1.27
CA LEU A 112 -3.11 12.26 -2.03
C LEU A 112 -4.29 11.39 -2.44
N ILE A 113 -5.51 11.82 -2.14
CA ILE A 113 -6.71 11.23 -2.71
C ILE A 113 -7.00 11.91 -4.05
N ARG A 114 -6.68 11.21 -5.15
CA ARG A 114 -6.90 11.72 -6.51
C ARG A 114 -8.39 11.96 -6.74
N ALA A 115 -8.75 13.16 -7.21
CA ALA A 115 -10.16 13.56 -7.27
C ALA A 115 -10.94 12.73 -8.30
N GLU A 116 -10.33 12.43 -9.42
CA GLU A 116 -10.92 11.82 -10.61
C GLU A 116 -11.48 10.42 -10.36
N ASP A 117 -10.76 9.58 -9.61
CA ASP A 117 -11.10 8.17 -9.41
C ASP A 117 -10.89 7.67 -7.98
N HIS A 118 -10.60 8.58 -7.05
CA HIS A 118 -10.44 8.33 -5.61
C HIS A 118 -9.30 7.36 -5.26
N VAL A 119 -8.33 7.19 -6.18
CA VAL A 119 -7.11 6.44 -5.88
C VAL A 119 -6.27 7.19 -4.85
N ALA A 120 -5.81 6.48 -3.82
CA ALA A 120 -4.85 6.99 -2.86
C ALA A 120 -3.42 6.90 -3.42
N ILE A 121 -2.93 8.01 -3.98
CA ILE A 121 -1.56 8.16 -4.48
C ILE A 121 -0.61 8.26 -3.30
N GLN A 122 0.29 7.29 -3.21
CA GLN A 122 1.20 7.10 -2.09
C GLN A 122 2.48 6.41 -2.57
N ASP A 123 3.53 6.49 -1.75
CA ASP A 123 4.77 5.80 -2.02
C ASP A 123 4.57 4.28 -2.04
N MET A 124 5.34 3.57 -2.85
CA MET A 124 5.40 2.11 -2.94
C MET A 124 6.86 1.69 -2.89
N TYR A 125 7.15 0.52 -2.32
CA TYR A 125 8.53 0.09 -2.10
C TYR A 125 8.90 -1.06 -3.03
N ILE A 126 10.11 -1.01 -3.57
CA ILE A 126 10.76 -2.13 -4.21
C ILE A 126 11.77 -2.68 -3.22
N VAL A 127 11.67 -3.97 -2.89
CA VAL A 127 12.48 -4.61 -1.85
C VAL A 127 13.06 -5.92 -2.34
N LYS A 128 14.19 -6.31 -1.75
CA LYS A 128 14.80 -7.63 -1.95
C LYS A 128 14.53 -8.50 -0.74
N LEU A 129 14.00 -9.70 -0.97
CA LEU A 129 13.80 -10.70 0.08
C LEU A 129 15.15 -11.31 0.47
N THR A 130 15.57 -11.15 1.73
CA THR A 130 16.89 -11.59 2.23
C THR A 130 16.80 -12.81 3.15
N ASN A 131 15.69 -12.96 3.88
CA ASN A 131 15.43 -14.07 4.78
C ASN A 131 13.92 -14.22 5.04
N LEU A 132 13.51 -15.29 5.74
CA LEU A 132 12.12 -15.55 6.14
C LEU A 132 12.03 -16.13 7.57
N ASP A 133 13.10 -16.02 8.34
CA ASP A 133 13.28 -16.60 9.67
C ASP A 133 13.51 -15.57 10.79
N ASP A 134 13.70 -14.30 10.46
CA ASP A 134 13.78 -13.23 11.45
C ASP A 134 12.46 -13.12 12.26
N PRO A 135 12.51 -13.21 13.61
CA PRO A 135 11.31 -13.19 14.45
C PRO A 135 10.61 -11.83 14.51
N GLU A 136 11.28 -10.74 14.10
CA GLU A 136 10.69 -9.41 13.92
C GLU A 136 10.25 -9.17 12.46
N PHE A 137 10.18 -10.20 11.63
CA PHE A 137 9.80 -10.09 10.22
C PHE A 137 10.71 -9.17 9.40
N LYS A 138 11.97 -8.96 9.80
CA LYS A 138 12.95 -8.16 9.04
C LYS A 138 13.46 -8.91 7.82
N PHE A 139 12.55 -9.24 6.90
CA PHE A 139 12.79 -10.09 5.75
C PHE A 139 13.48 -9.35 4.60
N TYR A 140 13.42 -8.02 4.59
CA TYR A 140 13.66 -7.24 3.38
C TYR A 140 14.81 -6.25 3.50
N GLU A 141 15.52 -6.08 2.38
CA GLU A 141 16.38 -4.93 2.10
C GLU A 141 15.63 -3.98 1.16
N LEU A 142 15.56 -2.69 1.50
CA LEU A 142 14.94 -1.67 0.64
C LEU A 142 15.84 -1.41 -0.58
N VAL A 143 15.28 -1.57 -1.79
CA VAL A 143 15.99 -1.29 -3.05
C VAL A 143 15.65 0.10 -3.57
N ALA A 144 14.37 0.44 -3.61
CA ALA A 144 13.91 1.75 -4.07
C ALA A 144 12.55 2.13 -3.48
N THR A 145 12.30 3.43 -3.37
CA THR A 145 10.95 3.98 -3.17
C THR A 145 10.47 4.54 -4.50
N THR A 146 9.24 4.24 -4.85
CA THR A 146 8.55 4.72 -6.05
C THR A 146 7.26 5.41 -5.65
N ARG A 147 6.68 6.21 -6.54
CA ARG A 147 5.37 6.85 -6.31
C ARG A 147 4.53 6.71 -7.58
N PRO A 148 3.91 5.54 -7.81
CA PRO A 148 3.21 5.27 -9.04
C PRO A 148 1.94 6.11 -9.16
N GLU A 149 1.70 6.63 -10.36
CA GLU A 149 0.46 7.30 -10.75
C GLU A 149 -0.23 6.44 -11.81
N PRO A 150 -1.07 5.48 -11.41
CA PRO A 150 -1.73 4.59 -12.35
C PRO A 150 -2.73 5.35 -13.22
N PRO A 151 -3.04 4.86 -14.44
CA PRO A 151 -4.12 5.39 -15.25
C PRO A 151 -5.46 5.31 -14.51
N CYS A 152 -6.45 6.06 -14.98
CA CYS A 152 -7.81 5.95 -14.50
C CYS A 152 -8.40 4.59 -14.92
N LEU A 153 -8.83 3.82 -13.93
CA LEU A 153 -9.40 2.47 -14.13
C LEU A 153 -10.93 2.45 -13.92
N LEU A 154 -11.59 3.62 -13.99
CA LEU A 154 -13.04 3.69 -13.85
C LEU A 154 -13.73 2.93 -14.99
N PRO A 155 -14.86 2.25 -14.71
CA PRO A 155 -15.68 1.63 -15.75
C PRO A 155 -16.11 2.65 -16.81
N GLU A 156 -16.37 2.19 -18.03
CA GLU A 156 -16.78 3.03 -19.18
C GLU A 156 -17.87 4.05 -18.82
N ALA A 157 -18.89 3.62 -18.07
CA ALA A 157 -20.00 4.47 -17.61
C ALA A 157 -19.61 5.62 -16.66
N SER A 158 -18.35 5.69 -16.21
CA SER A 158 -17.83 6.71 -15.30
C SER A 158 -16.53 7.33 -15.78
N GLN A 159 -16.11 7.05 -17.03
CA GLN A 159 -14.85 7.56 -17.59
C GLN A 159 -14.83 9.08 -17.75
N ASP A 160 -16.00 9.74 -17.83
CA ASP A 160 -16.08 11.21 -17.82
C ASP A 160 -15.43 11.85 -16.57
N ARG A 161 -15.33 11.09 -15.46
CA ARG A 161 -14.63 11.55 -14.25
C ARG A 161 -13.11 11.50 -14.36
N CYS A 162 -12.56 10.73 -15.30
CA CYS A 162 -11.11 10.56 -15.45
C CYS A 162 -10.38 11.85 -15.87
N GLY A 163 -11.10 12.87 -16.37
CA GLY A 163 -10.50 14.13 -16.78
C GLY A 163 -9.40 13.91 -17.84
N ASP A 164 -8.21 14.48 -17.57
CA ASP A 164 -7.04 14.37 -18.45
C ASP A 164 -6.19 13.11 -18.19
N LEU A 165 -6.60 12.24 -17.26
CA LEU A 165 -5.84 11.03 -16.94
C LEU A 165 -5.88 10.05 -18.13
N PRO A 166 -4.76 9.35 -18.40
CA PRO A 166 -4.79 8.19 -19.28
C PRO A 166 -5.81 7.17 -18.77
N VAL A 167 -6.60 6.58 -19.67
CA VAL A 167 -7.61 5.56 -19.35
C VAL A 167 -7.16 4.20 -19.89
N GLY A 168 -7.36 3.14 -19.11
CA GLY A 168 -7.04 1.76 -19.54
C GLY A 168 -5.85 1.15 -18.81
N SER A 169 -5.17 0.17 -19.42
CA SER A 169 -4.23 -0.69 -18.70
C SER A 169 -2.85 -0.05 -18.48
N LEU A 170 -2.20 -0.42 -17.38
CA LEU A 170 -0.79 -0.10 -17.08
C LEU A 170 0.20 -0.61 -18.15
N SER A 171 -0.23 -1.56 -18.98
CA SER A 171 0.56 -2.15 -20.06
C SER A 171 0.28 -1.56 -21.45
N GLY A 172 -0.72 -0.68 -21.60
CA GLY A 172 -1.13 -0.14 -22.90
C GLY A 172 -1.66 -1.19 -23.89
N GLN A 173 -2.11 -2.35 -23.40
CA GLN A 173 -2.76 -3.44 -24.16
C GLN A 173 -4.16 -3.71 -23.59
#